data_AF-D1BUN9-F1
#
_entry.id   AF-D1BUN9-F1
#
_cell.length_a   1.000
_cell.length_b   1.000
_cell.length_c   1.000
_cell.angle_alpha   90.00
_cell.angle_beta   90.00
_cell.angle_gamma   90.00
#
_symmetry.space_group_name_H-M   'P 1'
#
loop_
_entity.id
_entity.type
_entity.pdbx_description
1 polymer ?
#
loop_
_entity_poly.entity_id
_entity_poly.type
_entity_poly.pdbx_seq_one_letter_code
_entity_poly.pdbx_strand_id
1 'polypeptide(L)'
;MSSITGSHRRTTQTEGSGTSVALRASGPLAAIALVAFVASIVATEGDPLELATSPFSIAASMAGLAALVALSLGMTDLAARRPELRHGPGQVGWAIASVGTVLAAGGQWTQLFALPGLAGPAPDLAVNGIGSVVAGYIASYIVLGVGWLLVGISLLRAGSAPRAIVWTLIVGAVLSIAPLPVRFAVLAVAVSLLARRR
;
A
#
# COMPACT_ATOMS: atom_id res chain seq x y z
N MET A 1 -10.82 12.85 55.89
CA MET A 1 -9.75 12.48 54.94
C MET A 1 -10.39 12.27 53.58
N SER A 2 -10.18 13.23 52.67
CA SER A 2 -10.83 13.33 51.37
C SER A 2 -10.09 12.50 50.33
N SER A 3 -10.79 11.60 49.63
CA SER A 3 -10.27 10.79 48.54
C SER A 3 -10.44 11.54 47.23
N ILE A 4 -9.37 12.18 46.75
CA ILE A 4 -9.28 12.72 45.39
C ILE A 4 -8.64 11.63 44.51
N THR A 5 -9.47 10.73 43.99
CA THR A 5 -9.07 9.82 42.90
C THR A 5 -9.17 10.57 41.57
N GLY A 6 -8.09 11.27 41.26
CA GLY A 6 -7.90 12.05 40.04
C GLY A 6 -7.87 11.19 38.79
N SER A 7 -8.70 11.62 37.84
CA SER A 7 -8.82 11.14 36.47
C SER A 7 -7.53 11.31 35.67
N HIS A 8 -6.92 10.21 35.21
CA HIS A 8 -5.86 10.25 34.19
C HIS A 8 -6.01 9.18 33.11
N ARG A 9 -7.25 8.95 32.64
CA ARG A 9 -7.52 7.95 31.60
C ARG A 9 -8.43 8.49 30.51
N ARG A 10 -7.98 9.49 29.74
CA ARG A 10 -8.62 9.93 28.47
C ARG A 10 -7.84 11.04 27.74
N THR A 11 -6.63 10.77 27.27
CA THR A 11 -5.98 11.68 26.30
C THR A 11 -5.33 10.97 25.11
N THR A 12 -5.21 9.64 25.12
CA THR A 12 -4.61 8.87 24.00
C THR A 12 -5.63 8.19 23.08
N GLN A 13 -6.93 8.37 23.31
CA GLN A 13 -7.96 7.57 22.63
C GLN A 13 -8.38 8.12 21.24
N THR A 14 -8.01 9.36 20.91
CA THR A 14 -8.37 10.00 19.62
C THR A 14 -7.34 9.77 18.51
N GLU A 15 -6.04 9.71 18.83
CA GLU A 15 -4.99 9.49 17.81
C GLU A 15 -5.00 8.07 17.21
N GLY A 16 -5.36 7.05 18.01
CA GLY A 16 -5.44 5.66 17.53
C GLY A 16 -6.65 5.34 16.65
N SER A 17 -7.68 6.20 16.65
CA SER A 17 -8.92 5.99 15.90
C SER A 17 -8.68 6.15 14.38
N GLY A 18 -8.13 7.28 13.96
CA GLY A 18 -8.01 7.62 12.54
C GLY A 18 -7.07 6.69 11.75
N THR A 19 -5.92 6.36 12.31
CA THR A 19 -4.92 5.46 11.69
C THR A 19 -5.44 4.03 11.58
N SER A 20 -6.19 3.56 12.56
CA SER A 20 -6.83 2.23 12.51
C SER A 20 -7.93 2.14 11.46
N VAL A 21 -8.67 3.23 11.23
CA VAL A 21 -9.67 3.33 10.17
C VAL A 21 -8.97 3.34 8.80
N ALA A 22 -7.91 4.12 8.65
CA ALA A 22 -7.11 4.16 7.42
C ALA A 22 -6.55 2.77 7.07
N LEU A 23 -5.96 2.06 8.04
CA LEU A 23 -5.44 0.72 7.82
C LEU A 23 -6.53 -0.27 7.36
N ARG A 24 -7.72 -0.19 7.94
CA ARG A 24 -8.85 -1.05 7.57
C ARG A 24 -9.44 -0.69 6.20
N ALA A 25 -9.39 0.59 5.82
CA ALA A 25 -9.85 1.08 4.52
C ALA A 25 -8.89 0.73 3.37
N SER A 26 -7.60 0.56 3.64
CA SER A 26 -6.58 0.26 2.61
C SER A 26 -6.92 -0.96 1.74
N GLY A 27 -7.41 -2.05 2.35
CA GLY A 27 -7.81 -3.28 1.65
C GLY A 27 -9.00 -3.10 0.71
N PRO A 28 -10.16 -2.59 1.17
CA PRO A 28 -11.28 -2.26 0.30
C PRO A 28 -10.92 -1.30 -0.83
N LEU A 29 -10.12 -0.25 -0.56
CA LEU A 29 -9.66 0.68 -1.59
C LEU A 29 -8.80 -0.02 -2.65
N ALA A 30 -7.91 -0.90 -2.23
CA ALA A 30 -7.11 -1.73 -3.13
C ALA A 30 -7.95 -2.70 -3.96
N ALA A 31 -9.00 -3.29 -3.37
CA ALA A 31 -9.92 -4.15 -4.10
C ALA A 31 -10.71 -3.37 -5.15
N ILE A 32 -11.19 -2.16 -4.82
CA ILE A 32 -11.84 -1.25 -5.77
C ILE A 32 -10.88 -0.89 -6.90
N ALA A 33 -9.63 -0.56 -6.59
CA ALA A 33 -8.62 -0.26 -7.59
C ALA A 33 -8.42 -1.43 -8.57
N LEU A 34 -8.33 -2.66 -8.05
CA LEU A 34 -8.19 -3.86 -8.87
C LEU A 34 -9.41 -4.09 -9.76
N VAL A 35 -10.63 -3.98 -9.21
CA VAL A 35 -11.87 -4.18 -9.97
C VAL A 35 -12.02 -3.11 -11.06
N ALA A 36 -11.74 -1.85 -10.74
CA ALA A 36 -11.79 -0.76 -11.72
C ALA A 36 -10.77 -0.96 -12.85
N PHE A 37 -9.58 -1.47 -12.53
CA PHE A 37 -8.57 -1.79 -13.54
C PHE A 37 -8.97 -2.98 -14.43
N VAL A 38 -9.56 -4.04 -13.86
CA VAL A 38 -10.10 -5.14 -14.67
C VAL A 38 -11.23 -4.66 -15.56
N ALA A 39 -12.11 -3.79 -15.05
CA ALA A 39 -13.17 -3.17 -15.84
C ALA A 39 -12.61 -2.31 -16.97
N SER A 40 -11.50 -1.59 -16.77
CA SER A 40 -10.87 -0.81 -17.85
C SER A 40 -10.32 -1.71 -18.95
N ILE A 41 -9.69 -2.85 -18.62
CA ILE A 41 -9.23 -3.82 -19.63
C ILE A 41 -10.40 -4.35 -20.45
N VAL A 42 -11.48 -4.75 -19.78
CA VAL A 42 -12.66 -5.30 -20.46
C VAL A 42 -13.32 -4.25 -21.36
N ALA A 43 -13.40 -2.99 -20.91
CA ALA A 43 -14.04 -1.91 -21.65
C ALA A 43 -13.24 -1.41 -22.86
N THR A 44 -11.92 -1.62 -22.89
CA THR A 44 -11.01 -1.11 -23.93
C THR A 44 -10.44 -2.23 -24.80
N GLU A 45 -10.92 -3.46 -24.62
CA GLU A 45 -10.39 -4.69 -25.26
C GLU A 45 -8.86 -4.88 -25.07
N GLY A 46 -8.26 -4.17 -24.11
CA GLY A 46 -6.82 -4.19 -23.85
C GLY A 46 -5.98 -3.25 -24.73
N ASP A 47 -6.58 -2.32 -25.48
CA ASP A 47 -5.81 -1.30 -26.21
C ASP A 47 -5.05 -0.40 -25.22
N PRO A 48 -3.71 -0.36 -25.25
CA PRO A 48 -2.90 0.42 -24.31
C PRO A 48 -3.21 1.92 -24.31
N LEU A 49 -3.59 2.49 -25.46
CA LEU A 49 -3.82 3.94 -25.60
C LEU A 49 -5.16 4.34 -24.99
N GLU A 50 -6.19 3.52 -25.19
CA GLU A 50 -7.50 3.71 -24.58
C GLU A 50 -7.47 3.37 -23.09
N LEU A 51 -6.67 2.38 -22.68
CA LEU A 51 -6.47 2.05 -21.27
C LEU A 51 -5.88 3.22 -20.47
N ALA A 52 -5.01 4.01 -21.08
CA ALA A 52 -4.38 5.17 -20.44
C ALA A 52 -5.36 6.33 -20.22
N THR A 53 -6.39 6.45 -21.05
CA THR A 53 -7.35 7.57 -21.02
C THR A 53 -8.73 7.18 -20.50
N SER A 54 -8.99 5.88 -20.32
CA SER A 54 -10.26 5.35 -19.81
C SER A 54 -10.60 5.90 -18.41
N PRO A 55 -11.85 6.37 -18.18
CA PRO A 55 -12.31 6.81 -16.86
C PRO A 55 -12.12 5.74 -15.77
N PHE A 56 -12.22 4.46 -16.13
CA PHE A 56 -12.02 3.35 -15.21
C PHE A 56 -10.55 3.20 -14.77
N SER A 57 -9.61 3.50 -15.66
CA SER A 57 -8.17 3.47 -15.36
C SER A 57 -7.75 4.63 -14.45
N ILE A 58 -8.35 5.81 -14.66
CA ILE A 58 -8.20 6.97 -13.75
C ILE A 58 -8.77 6.63 -12.38
N ALA A 59 -9.99 6.08 -12.31
CA ALA A 59 -10.61 5.65 -11.07
C ALA A 59 -9.77 4.58 -10.34
N ALA A 60 -9.20 3.62 -11.08
CA ALA A 60 -8.30 2.61 -10.53
C ALA A 60 -7.04 3.23 -9.92
N SER A 61 -6.42 4.19 -10.60
CA SER A 61 -5.23 4.91 -10.14
C SER A 61 -5.52 5.76 -8.90
N MET A 62 -6.67 6.45 -8.88
CA MET A 62 -7.13 7.21 -7.71
C MET A 62 -7.37 6.31 -6.49
N ALA A 63 -8.10 5.21 -6.67
CA ALA A 63 -8.36 4.24 -5.61
C ALA A 63 -7.06 3.58 -5.13
N GLY A 64 -6.14 3.30 -6.04
CA GLY A 64 -4.82 2.75 -5.76
C GLY A 64 -3.95 3.68 -4.91
N LEU A 65 -3.88 4.96 -5.29
CA LEU A 65 -3.20 5.98 -4.50
C LEU A 65 -3.82 6.12 -3.12
N ALA A 66 -5.16 6.19 -3.03
CA ALA A 66 -5.87 6.26 -1.76
C ALA A 66 -5.57 5.05 -0.87
N ALA A 67 -5.49 3.84 -1.45
CA ALA A 67 -5.13 2.62 -0.72
C ALA A 67 -3.70 2.70 -0.15
N LEU A 68 -2.72 3.17 -0.92
CA LEU A 68 -1.32 3.30 -0.47
C LEU A 68 -1.14 4.39 0.58
N VAL A 69 -1.85 5.51 0.46
CA VAL A 69 -1.87 6.55 1.50
C VAL A 69 -2.51 6.01 2.77
N ALA A 70 -3.66 5.36 2.67
CA ALA A 70 -4.34 4.76 3.82
C ALA A 70 -3.48 3.67 4.50
N LEU A 71 -2.78 2.86 3.70
CA LEU A 71 -1.81 1.89 4.19
C LEU A 71 -0.68 2.60 4.95
N SER A 72 -0.06 3.61 4.35
CA SER A 72 1.04 4.38 4.95
C SER A 72 0.65 5.01 6.29
N LEU A 73 -0.54 5.62 6.37
CA LEU A 73 -1.06 6.19 7.61
C LEU A 73 -1.34 5.10 8.66
N GLY A 74 -1.89 3.97 8.22
CA GLY A 74 -2.23 2.83 9.07
C GLY A 74 -1.03 2.05 9.59
N MET A 75 0.15 2.22 8.98
CA MET A 75 1.37 1.52 9.40
C MET A 75 1.71 1.81 10.87
N THR A 76 1.56 3.04 11.34
CA THR A 76 1.84 3.42 12.74
C THR A 76 1.02 2.63 13.76
N ASP A 77 -0.28 2.44 13.51
CA ASP A 77 -1.19 1.62 14.32
C ASP A 77 -0.82 0.14 14.26
N LEU A 78 -0.44 -0.37 13.08
CA LEU A 78 0.00 -1.75 12.92
C LEU A 78 1.26 -2.04 13.76
N ALA A 79 2.25 -1.15 13.72
CA ALA A 79 3.46 -1.27 14.53
C ALA A 79 3.18 -1.16 16.03
N ALA A 80 2.14 -0.42 16.45
CA ALA A 80 1.73 -0.35 17.84
C ALA A 80 1.09 -1.66 18.33
N ARG A 81 0.34 -2.36 17.47
CA ARG A 81 -0.33 -3.63 17.79
C ARG A 81 0.59 -4.85 17.68
N ARG A 82 1.68 -4.73 16.93
CA ARG A 82 2.61 -5.82 16.63
C ARG A 82 4.01 -5.46 17.14
N PRO A 83 4.30 -5.67 18.43
CA PRO A 83 5.57 -5.29 19.03
C PRO A 83 6.77 -5.99 18.37
N GLU A 84 6.56 -7.12 17.70
CA GLU A 84 7.58 -7.87 16.99
C GLU A 84 8.12 -7.11 15.77
N LEU A 85 7.37 -6.13 15.26
CA LEU A 85 7.81 -5.23 14.19
C LEU A 85 8.70 -4.09 14.71
N ARG A 86 8.80 -3.90 16.03
CA ARG A 86 9.56 -2.80 16.65
C ARG A 86 10.97 -3.19 17.09
N HIS A 87 11.29 -4.48 17.09
CA HIS A 87 12.56 -4.99 17.63
C HIS A 87 13.20 -6.03 16.70
N GLY A 88 14.53 -6.12 16.76
CA GLY A 88 15.31 -7.11 16.03
C GLY A 88 15.11 -7.06 14.50
N PRO A 89 15.05 -8.21 13.81
CA PRO A 89 14.93 -8.24 12.34
C PRO A 89 13.59 -7.69 11.83
N GLY A 90 12.54 -7.67 12.66
CA GLY A 90 11.24 -7.11 12.31
C GLY A 90 11.30 -5.59 12.08
N GLN A 91 12.15 -4.89 12.83
CA GLN A 91 12.33 -3.44 12.69
C GLN A 91 12.94 -3.07 11.33
N VAL A 92 13.90 -3.85 10.85
CA VAL A 92 14.53 -3.62 9.53
C VAL A 92 13.50 -3.84 8.42
N GLY A 93 12.77 -4.95 8.47
CA GLY A 93 11.71 -5.23 7.50
C GLY A 93 10.64 -4.13 7.49
N TRP A 94 10.27 -3.65 8.68
CA TRP A 94 9.31 -2.57 8.85
C TRP A 94 9.77 -1.23 8.28
N ALA A 95 11.03 -0.86 8.51
CA ALA A 95 11.62 0.36 7.94
C ALA A 95 11.63 0.31 6.40
N ILE A 96 12.09 -0.81 5.83
CA ILE A 96 12.11 -1.02 4.38
C ILE A 96 10.69 -1.00 3.79
N ALA A 97 9.73 -1.66 4.45
CA ALA A 97 8.32 -1.66 4.04
C ALA A 97 7.74 -0.23 4.03
N SER A 98 8.09 0.58 5.02
CA SER A 98 7.61 1.95 5.15
C SER A 98 8.12 2.81 4.00
N VAL A 99 9.42 2.75 3.73
CA VAL A 99 10.05 3.45 2.61
C VAL A 99 9.44 3.00 1.28
N GLY A 100 9.32 1.69 1.06
CA GLY A 100 8.72 1.14 -0.15
C GLY A 100 7.26 1.56 -0.36
N THR A 101 6.47 1.66 0.71
CA THR A 101 5.07 2.11 0.63
C THR A 101 4.96 3.58 0.21
N VAL A 102 5.78 4.45 0.80
CA VAL A 102 5.84 5.87 0.41
C VAL A 102 6.31 6.03 -1.04
N LEU A 103 7.35 5.31 -1.44
CA LEU A 103 7.86 5.34 -2.82
C LEU A 103 6.82 4.84 -3.83
N ALA A 104 6.13 3.73 -3.52
CA ALA A 104 5.05 3.21 -4.36
C ALA A 104 3.87 4.20 -4.48
N ALA A 105 3.54 4.93 -3.40
CA ALA A 105 2.54 5.98 -3.44
C ALA A 105 2.97 7.13 -4.37
N GLY A 106 4.25 7.53 -4.33
CA GLY A 106 4.81 8.49 -5.29
C GLY A 106 4.74 8.01 -6.74
N GLY A 107 4.98 6.72 -6.97
CA GLY A 107 4.79 6.08 -8.28
C GLY A 107 3.35 6.16 -8.77
N GLN A 108 2.37 5.86 -7.91
CA GLN A 108 0.94 5.99 -8.25
C GLN A 108 0.52 7.44 -8.47
N TRP A 109 1.04 8.38 -7.68
CA TRP A 109 0.78 9.80 -7.86
C TRP A 109 1.28 10.29 -9.23
N THR A 110 2.47 9.86 -9.63
CA THR A 110 3.07 10.18 -10.94
C THR A 110 2.22 9.63 -12.09
N GLN A 111 1.75 8.39 -11.97
CA GLN A 111 0.84 7.76 -12.95
C GLN A 111 -0.47 8.54 -13.10
N LEU A 112 -1.03 9.02 -11.98
CA LEU A 112 -2.31 9.70 -11.97
C LEU A 112 -2.24 11.14 -12.49
N PHE A 113 -1.20 11.90 -12.15
CA PHE A 113 -1.15 13.34 -12.42
C PHE A 113 -0.08 13.74 -13.44
N ALA A 114 1.10 13.11 -13.41
CA ALA A 114 2.23 13.55 -14.24
C ALA A 114 2.17 12.95 -15.64
N LEU A 115 1.92 11.65 -15.78
CA LEU A 115 1.92 10.99 -17.10
C LEU A 115 0.85 11.55 -18.04
N PRO A 116 -0.43 11.72 -17.63
CA PRO A 116 -1.44 12.32 -18.49
C PRO A 116 -1.09 13.75 -18.92
N GLY A 117 -0.47 14.53 -18.02
CA GLY A 117 -0.02 15.89 -18.30
C GLY A 117 1.16 15.98 -19.29
N LEU A 118 1.96 14.92 -19.40
CA LEU A 118 3.09 14.84 -20.35
C LEU A 118 2.68 14.25 -21.70
N ALA A 119 1.69 13.35 -21.72
CA ALA A 119 1.24 12.64 -22.91
C ALA A 119 0.68 13.56 -24.01
N GLY A 120 0.10 14.70 -23.65
CA GLY A 120 -0.37 15.70 -24.61
C GLY A 120 0.75 16.54 -25.23
N PRO A 121 1.48 17.35 -24.44
CA PRO A 121 2.42 18.35 -24.97
C PRO A 121 3.80 17.81 -25.38
N ALA A 122 4.22 16.64 -24.90
CA ALA A 122 5.55 16.09 -25.19
C ALA A 122 5.56 14.54 -25.20
N PRO A 123 4.90 13.89 -26.17
CA PRO A 123 4.76 12.43 -26.22
C PRO A 123 6.11 11.70 -26.30
N ASP A 124 7.11 12.24 -27.00
CA ASP A 124 8.44 11.62 -27.10
C ASP A 124 9.17 11.56 -25.75
N LEU A 125 8.98 12.56 -24.88
CA LEU A 125 9.56 12.55 -23.53
C LEU A 125 8.86 11.54 -22.61
N ALA A 126 7.56 11.33 -22.81
CA ALA A 126 6.79 10.32 -22.10
C ALA A 126 7.15 8.88 -22.50
N VAL A 127 7.78 8.67 -23.67
CA VAL A 127 8.20 7.33 -24.13
C VAL A 127 9.69 7.10 -23.94
N ASN A 128 10.53 8.06 -24.34
CA ASN A 128 11.98 7.87 -24.44
C ASN A 128 12.80 8.64 -23.38
N GLY A 129 12.20 9.64 -22.72
CA GLY A 129 12.90 10.55 -21.79
C GLY A 129 12.92 10.11 -20.32
N ILE A 130 12.19 9.04 -19.95
CA ILE A 130 11.90 8.69 -18.55
C ILE A 130 12.58 7.40 -18.06
N GLY A 131 13.67 6.94 -18.69
CA GLY A 131 14.37 5.73 -18.27
C GLY A 131 14.77 5.70 -16.78
N SER A 132 15.23 6.83 -16.23
CA SER A 132 15.53 6.96 -14.80
C SER A 132 14.29 6.88 -13.91
N VAL A 133 13.15 7.40 -14.38
CA VAL A 133 11.86 7.33 -13.68
C VAL A 133 11.32 5.90 -13.70
N VAL A 134 11.43 5.18 -14.82
CA VAL A 134 11.07 3.76 -14.92
C VAL A 134 11.93 2.91 -13.98
N ALA A 135 13.25 3.15 -13.96
CA ALA A 135 14.16 2.47 -13.04
C ALA A 135 13.80 2.76 -11.57
N GLY A 136 13.56 4.02 -11.22
CA GLY A 136 13.12 4.43 -9.88
C GLY A 136 11.76 3.82 -9.49
N TYR A 137 10.83 3.73 -10.44
CA TYR A 137 9.54 3.07 -10.27
C TYR A 137 9.74 1.58 -9.98
N ILE A 138 10.52 0.86 -10.78
CA ILE A 138 10.83 -0.57 -10.54
C ILE A 138 11.49 -0.76 -9.16
N ALA A 139 12.50 0.04 -8.85
CA ALA A 139 13.20 -0.02 -7.57
C ALA A 139 12.24 0.20 -6.38
N SER A 140 11.31 1.15 -6.51
CA SER A 140 10.30 1.45 -5.49
C SER A 140 9.46 0.23 -5.13
N TYR A 141 9.03 -0.54 -6.14
CA TYR A 141 8.22 -1.74 -5.94
C TYR A 141 9.02 -2.95 -5.46
N ILE A 142 10.31 -3.05 -5.82
CA ILE A 142 11.23 -4.03 -5.22
C ILE A 142 11.37 -3.74 -3.73
N VAL A 143 11.63 -2.48 -3.35
CA VAL A 143 11.76 -2.07 -1.94
C VAL A 143 10.46 -2.35 -1.18
N LEU A 144 9.30 -2.03 -1.77
CA LEU A 144 7.98 -2.37 -1.22
C LEU A 144 7.85 -3.88 -0.96
N GLY A 145 8.05 -4.69 -2.00
CA GLY A 145 7.89 -6.14 -1.92
C GLY A 145 8.84 -6.79 -0.92
N VAL A 146 10.13 -6.43 -0.96
CA VAL A 146 11.14 -6.95 -0.03
C VAL A 146 10.82 -6.55 1.41
N GLY A 147 10.46 -5.30 1.66
CA GLY A 147 10.11 -4.82 3.00
C GLY A 147 8.94 -5.58 3.60
N TRP A 148 7.84 -5.71 2.85
CA TRP A 148 6.65 -6.42 3.33
C TRP A 148 6.86 -7.94 3.41
N LEU A 149 7.72 -8.52 2.56
CA LEU A 149 8.12 -9.92 2.68
C LEU A 149 8.84 -10.18 4.02
N LEU A 150 9.76 -9.30 4.41
CA LEU A 150 10.46 -9.38 5.70
C LEU A 150 9.49 -9.21 6.88
N VAL A 151 8.51 -8.32 6.77
CA VAL A 151 7.41 -8.18 7.75
C VAL A 151 6.63 -9.49 7.88
N GLY A 152 6.24 -10.09 6.76
CA GLY A 152 5.54 -11.39 6.75
C GLY A 152 6.34 -12.51 7.40
N ILE A 153 7.64 -12.62 7.07
CA ILE A 153 8.54 -13.60 7.69
C ILE A 153 8.66 -13.37 9.19
N SER A 154 8.73 -12.12 9.64
CA SER A 154 8.80 -11.78 11.06
C SER A 154 7.53 -12.17 11.80
N LEU A 155 6.35 -11.94 11.20
CA LEU A 155 5.06 -12.37 11.75
C LEU A 155 4.91 -13.89 11.79
N LEU A 156 5.43 -14.62 10.79
CA LEU A 156 5.45 -16.09 10.81
C LEU A 156 6.34 -16.63 11.94
N ARG A 157 7.54 -16.04 12.12
CA ARG A 157 8.49 -16.44 13.16
C ARG A 157 7.95 -16.18 14.56
N ALA A 158 7.25 -15.06 14.75
CA ALA A 158 6.61 -14.72 16.00
C ALA A 158 5.35 -15.56 16.29
N GLY A 159 4.74 -16.17 15.27
CA GLY A 159 3.48 -16.90 15.41
C GLY A 159 2.30 -16.04 15.86
N SER A 160 2.42 -14.71 15.81
CA SER A 160 1.44 -13.79 16.41
C SER A 160 0.22 -13.54 15.54
N ALA A 161 0.21 -13.99 14.28
CA ALA A 161 -0.88 -13.81 13.33
C ALA A 161 -1.32 -15.13 12.68
N PRO A 162 -2.60 -15.25 12.25
CA PRO A 162 -3.09 -16.44 11.57
C PRO A 162 -2.27 -16.72 10.30
N ARG A 163 -1.73 -17.93 10.19
CA ARG A 163 -0.83 -18.33 9.08
C ARG A 163 -1.41 -18.03 7.70
N ALA A 164 -2.71 -18.22 7.51
CA ALA A 164 -3.39 -17.90 6.25
C ALA A 164 -3.20 -16.43 5.83
N ILE A 165 -3.42 -15.49 6.75
CA ILE A 165 -3.29 -14.04 6.49
C ILE A 165 -1.83 -13.69 6.19
N VAL A 166 -0.90 -14.27 6.94
CA VAL A 166 0.53 -14.00 6.74
C VAL A 166 1.01 -14.55 5.40
N TRP A 167 0.54 -15.73 4.98
CA TRP A 167 0.82 -16.25 3.64
C TRP A 167 0.23 -15.36 2.54
N THR A 168 -1.00 -14.86 2.69
CA THR A 168 -1.57 -13.88 1.75
C THR A 168 -0.73 -12.61 1.67
N LEU A 169 -0.20 -12.13 2.81
CA LEU A 169 0.70 -10.97 2.85
C LEU A 169 2.00 -11.24 2.10
N ILE A 170 2.63 -12.40 2.31
CA ILE A 170 3.86 -12.80 1.60
C ILE A 170 3.59 -12.90 0.10
N VAL A 171 2.51 -13.55 -0.31
CA VAL A 171 2.12 -13.65 -1.73
C VAL A 171 1.89 -12.26 -2.32
N GLY A 172 1.17 -11.38 -1.61
CA GLY A 172 0.96 -10.00 -2.04
C GLY A 172 2.27 -9.21 -2.16
N ALA A 173 3.23 -9.45 -1.26
CA ALA A 173 4.54 -8.83 -1.30
C ALA A 173 5.36 -9.28 -2.53
N VAL A 174 5.32 -10.57 -2.86
CA VAL A 174 5.98 -11.10 -4.07
C VAL A 174 5.31 -10.57 -5.34
N LEU A 175 3.97 -10.58 -5.39
CA LEU A 175 3.21 -10.02 -6.52
C LEU A 175 3.49 -8.53 -6.72
N SER A 176 3.75 -7.79 -5.64
CA SER A 176 4.11 -6.37 -5.70
C SER A 176 5.43 -6.10 -6.44
N ILE A 177 6.29 -7.10 -6.61
CA ILE A 177 7.54 -6.98 -7.36
C ILE A 177 7.31 -7.14 -8.86
N ALA A 178 6.37 -8.00 -9.25
CA ALA A 178 6.06 -8.24 -10.66
C ALA A 178 5.59 -6.95 -11.35
N PRO A 179 5.85 -6.75 -12.65
CA PRO A 179 5.42 -5.58 -13.40
C PRO A 179 3.93 -5.66 -13.76
N LEU A 180 3.08 -5.82 -12.74
CA LEU A 180 1.64 -5.91 -12.86
C LEU A 180 0.97 -4.57 -12.50
N PRO A 181 -0.09 -4.17 -13.22
CA PRO A 181 -0.95 -3.08 -12.79
C PRO A 181 -1.64 -3.42 -11.47
N VAL A 182 -1.82 -2.43 -10.59
CA VAL A 182 -2.42 -2.58 -9.24
C VAL A 182 -1.81 -3.72 -8.40
N ARG A 183 -0.53 -4.04 -8.61
CA ARG A 183 0.21 -5.15 -7.98
C ARG A 183 0.24 -5.17 -6.45
N PHE A 184 0.04 -4.03 -5.81
CA PHE A 184 -0.03 -3.90 -4.35
C PHE A 184 -1.40 -4.31 -3.78
N ALA A 185 -2.39 -4.64 -4.61
CA ALA A 185 -3.76 -4.85 -4.15
C ALA A 185 -3.88 -6.01 -3.15
N VAL A 186 -3.30 -7.16 -3.49
CA VAL A 186 -3.31 -8.36 -2.63
C VAL A 186 -2.64 -8.08 -1.28
N LEU A 187 -1.55 -7.32 -1.31
CA LEU A 187 -0.82 -6.91 -0.11
C LEU A 187 -1.67 -6.01 0.79
N ALA A 188 -2.28 -4.96 0.24
CA ALA A 188 -3.15 -4.05 0.99
C ALA A 188 -4.38 -4.76 1.58
N VAL A 189 -4.96 -5.72 0.85
CA VAL A 189 -6.04 -6.58 1.35
C VAL A 189 -5.55 -7.41 2.55
N ALA A 190 -4.40 -8.07 2.43
CA ALA A 190 -3.83 -8.87 3.50
C ALA A 190 -3.56 -8.04 4.76
N VAL A 191 -3.01 -6.83 4.60
CA VAL A 191 -2.74 -5.92 5.72
C VAL A 191 -4.03 -5.42 6.38
N SER A 192 -5.06 -5.09 5.59
CA SER A 192 -6.38 -4.71 6.14
C SER A 192 -7.02 -5.86 6.93
N LEU A 193 -6.90 -7.11 6.45
CA LEU A 193 -7.37 -8.28 7.18
C LEU A 193 -6.60 -8.49 8.48
N LEU A 194 -5.29 -8.28 8.47
CA LEU A 194 -4.44 -8.34 9.65
C LEU A 194 -4.86 -7.28 10.70
N ALA A 195 -5.26 -6.09 10.26
CA ALA A 195 -5.72 -4.99 11.12
C ALA A 195 -7.09 -5.22 11.77
N ARG A 196 -7.91 -6.13 11.21
CA ARG A 196 -9.23 -6.49 11.74
C ARG A 196 -9.15 -7.52 12.87
N ARG A 197 -8.06 -8.28 12.96
CA ARG A 197 -7.86 -9.29 14.00
C ARG A 197 -7.00 -8.71 15.13
N ARG A 198 -7.58 -8.65 16.33
CA ARG A 198 -6.88 -8.30 17.57
C ARG A 198 -5.95 -9.45 17.96
#